data_AF-A0A1Q8ARC4-F1
#
_entry.id   AF-A0A1Q8ARC4-F1
#
_cell.length_a   1.000
_cell.length_b   1.000
_cell.length_c   1.000
_cell.angle_alpha   90.00
_cell.angle_beta   90.00
_cell.angle_gamma   90.00
#
_symmetry.space_group_name_H-M   'P 1'
#
loop_
_entity.id
_entity.type
_entity.pdbx_description
1 polymer ?
#
loop_
_entity_poly.entity_id
_entity_poly.type
_entity_poly.pdbx_seq_one_letter_code
_entity_poly.pdbx_strand_id
1 'polypeptide(L)'
;MRASIETKERLAKDCIDDIVETARVIAAALQNGRKVVFFGNGGSAADAQHISAELVGKFKRIRPALRASALTTNTSILTAIGNDFGFDEIFARQVQASLQPGDVAVGISTSGRSPNVIKGVNEARRIGAKTVALTGSGGRQFAALCDHKVIVPSDDTQRIQECHIMIGHIVCELTEDLIGGTGPEDGR
;
A
#
# COMPACT_ATOMS: atom_id res chain seq x y z
N MET A 1 -21.79 -10.51 -6.00
CA MET A 1 -21.97 -10.44 -4.53
C MET A 1 -21.44 -11.68 -3.82
N ARG A 2 -21.97 -12.90 -4.04
CA ARG A 2 -21.49 -14.14 -3.37
C ARG A 2 -19.97 -14.35 -3.47
N ALA A 3 -19.41 -14.28 -4.68
CA ALA A 3 -17.96 -14.40 -4.90
C ALA A 3 -17.11 -13.36 -4.13
N SER A 4 -17.66 -12.17 -3.84
CA SER A 4 -17.00 -11.15 -3.00
C SER A 4 -16.95 -11.57 -1.54
N ILE A 5 -18.07 -12.07 -1.02
CA ILE A 5 -18.17 -12.59 0.35
C ILE A 5 -17.20 -13.76 0.53
N GLU A 6 -17.27 -14.76 -0.36
CA GLU A 6 -16.40 -15.95 -0.29
C GLU A 6 -14.91 -15.58 -0.34
N THR A 7 -14.54 -14.58 -1.16
CA THR A 7 -13.14 -14.12 -1.21
C THR A 7 -12.72 -13.48 0.11
N LYS A 8 -13.59 -12.67 0.73
CA LYS A 8 -13.32 -12.04 2.03
C LYS A 8 -13.28 -13.05 3.17
N GLU A 9 -14.13 -14.08 3.15
CA GLU A 9 -14.09 -15.18 4.12
C GLU A 9 -12.77 -15.95 4.06
N ARG A 10 -12.30 -16.28 2.84
CA ARG A 10 -10.97 -16.89 2.67
C ARG A 10 -9.84 -15.97 3.13
N LEU A 11 -9.90 -14.69 2.78
CA LEU A 11 -8.92 -13.70 3.24
C LEU A 11 -8.87 -13.63 4.77
N ALA A 12 -10.03 -13.59 5.44
CA ALA A 12 -10.13 -13.55 6.89
C ALA A 12 -9.60 -14.84 7.54
N LYS A 13 -9.68 -15.98 6.86
CA LYS A 13 -9.11 -17.23 7.34
C LYS A 13 -7.58 -17.29 7.18
N ASP A 14 -7.08 -16.83 6.04
CA ASP A 14 -5.72 -17.15 5.59
C ASP A 14 -4.72 -15.98 5.71
N CYS A 15 -5.18 -14.74 5.86
CA CYS A 15 -4.33 -13.54 5.71
C CYS A 15 -4.40 -12.53 6.87
N ILE A 16 -5.02 -12.86 8.01
CA ILE A 16 -5.11 -11.93 9.15
C ILE A 16 -3.72 -11.50 9.63
N ASP A 17 -2.81 -12.45 9.84
CA ASP A 17 -1.47 -12.16 10.36
C ASP A 17 -0.67 -11.24 9.42
N ASP A 18 -0.80 -11.46 8.11
CA ASP A 18 -0.16 -10.63 7.08
C ASP A 18 -0.68 -9.18 7.10
N ILE A 19 -1.98 -8.99 7.31
CA ILE A 19 -2.61 -7.65 7.43
C ILE A 19 -2.14 -6.95 8.70
N VAL A 20 -2.12 -7.67 9.83
CA VAL A 20 -1.64 -7.14 11.11
C VAL A 20 -0.17 -6.75 11.03
N GLU A 21 0.67 -7.59 10.42
CA GLU A 21 2.09 -7.31 10.26
C GLU A 21 2.33 -6.11 9.33
N THR A 22 1.51 -5.96 8.28
CA THR A 22 1.53 -4.78 7.41
C THR A 22 1.24 -3.50 8.20
N ALA A 23 0.25 -3.52 9.10
CA ALA A 23 -0.04 -2.38 9.97
C ALA A 23 1.11 -2.10 10.94
N ARG A 24 1.72 -3.13 11.53
CA ARG A 24 2.86 -2.98 12.45
C ARG A 24 4.07 -2.34 11.79
N VAL A 25 4.46 -2.77 10.59
CA VAL A 25 5.63 -2.20 9.90
C VAL A 25 5.39 -0.73 9.52
N ILE A 26 4.17 -0.39 9.08
CA ILE A 26 3.78 0.99 8.79
C ILE A 26 3.78 1.85 10.06
N ALA A 27 3.15 1.37 11.14
CA ALA A 27 3.09 2.08 12.41
C ALA A 27 4.49 2.32 12.99
N ALA A 28 5.34 1.29 13.01
CA ALA A 28 6.71 1.40 13.50
C ALA A 28 7.52 2.42 12.69
N ALA A 29 7.41 2.43 11.36
CA ALA A 29 8.09 3.42 10.53
C ALA A 29 7.64 4.85 10.89
N LEU A 30 6.32 5.07 10.95
CA LEU A 30 5.74 6.38 11.26
C LEU A 30 6.12 6.88 12.66
N GLN A 31 6.12 6.01 13.68
CA GLN A 31 6.57 6.35 15.04
C GLN A 31 8.03 6.78 15.09
N ASN A 32 8.87 6.22 14.22
CA ASN A 32 10.28 6.57 14.10
C ASN A 32 10.53 7.74 13.15
N GLY A 33 9.50 8.54 12.83
CA GLY A 33 9.61 9.73 11.97
C GLY A 33 9.84 9.43 10.49
N ARG A 34 9.70 8.15 10.08
CA ARG A 34 9.79 7.71 8.69
C ARG A 34 8.45 7.94 7.99
N LYS A 35 8.42 7.66 6.69
CA LYS A 35 7.20 7.79 5.88
C LYS A 35 6.81 6.50 5.18
N VAL A 36 5.56 6.44 4.77
CA VAL A 36 5.03 5.38 3.90
C VAL A 36 4.61 5.98 2.55
N VAL A 37 4.93 5.29 1.46
CA VAL A 37 4.43 5.64 0.12
C VAL A 37 3.62 4.50 -0.48
N PHE A 38 2.55 4.85 -1.17
CA PHE A 38 1.65 3.90 -1.85
C PHE A 38 1.67 4.12 -3.35
N PHE A 39 1.68 3.05 -4.13
CA PHE A 39 1.62 3.15 -5.59
C PHE A 39 1.05 1.90 -6.23
N GLY A 40 0.36 2.08 -7.36
CA GLY A 40 -0.32 1.03 -8.11
C GLY A 40 -0.96 1.60 -9.38
N ASN A 41 -1.60 0.74 -10.18
CA ASN A 41 -2.25 1.12 -11.43
C ASN A 41 -3.78 0.99 -11.37
N GLY A 42 -4.49 1.85 -12.09
CA GLY A 42 -5.96 1.78 -12.24
C GLY A 42 -6.68 1.91 -10.89
N GLY A 43 -7.58 0.98 -10.57
CA GLY A 43 -8.23 0.93 -9.24
C GLY A 43 -7.23 0.90 -8.08
N SER A 44 -6.09 0.22 -8.26
CA SER A 44 -5.01 0.19 -7.26
C SER A 44 -4.36 1.57 -7.05
N ALA A 45 -4.38 2.44 -8.07
CA ALA A 45 -3.91 3.81 -7.95
C ALA A 45 -4.89 4.67 -7.14
N ALA A 46 -6.20 4.41 -7.29
CA ALA A 46 -7.25 5.02 -6.48
C ALA A 46 -7.13 4.57 -5.01
N ASP A 47 -6.93 3.27 -4.76
CA ASP A 47 -6.69 2.75 -3.41
C ASP A 47 -5.43 3.37 -2.79
N ALA A 48 -4.34 3.52 -3.56
CA ALA A 48 -3.11 4.14 -3.09
C ALA A 48 -3.33 5.57 -2.58
N GLN A 49 -4.03 6.42 -3.35
CA GLN A 49 -4.34 7.79 -2.90
C GLN A 49 -5.38 7.84 -1.78
N HIS A 50 -6.34 6.91 -1.75
CA HIS A 50 -7.34 6.82 -0.69
C HIS A 50 -6.67 6.50 0.65
N ILE A 51 -5.91 5.40 0.71
CA ILE A 51 -5.23 4.96 1.93
C ILE A 51 -4.25 6.03 2.42
N SER A 52 -3.50 6.65 1.50
CA SER A 52 -2.63 7.77 1.85
C SER A 52 -3.40 8.95 2.45
N ALA A 53 -4.60 9.28 1.93
CA ALA A 53 -5.40 10.39 2.43
C ALA A 53 -5.92 10.13 3.85
N GLU A 54 -6.37 8.91 4.14
CA GLU A 54 -6.80 8.50 5.49
C GLU A 54 -5.65 8.63 6.51
N LEU A 55 -4.43 8.22 6.14
CA LEU A 55 -3.25 8.38 7.00
C LEU A 55 -2.79 9.84 7.14
N VAL A 56 -2.96 10.70 6.13
CA VAL A 56 -2.59 12.12 6.29
C VAL A 56 -3.63 12.86 7.14
N GLY A 57 -4.91 12.75 6.79
CA GLY A 57 -6.00 13.44 7.46
C GLY A 57 -6.30 12.84 8.84
N LYS A 58 -7.07 11.76 8.85
CA LYS A 58 -7.38 10.86 9.97
C LYS A 58 -8.26 9.73 9.44
N PHE A 59 -8.18 8.54 10.01
CA PHE A 59 -9.14 7.48 9.75
C PHE A 59 -10.28 7.57 10.78
N LYS A 60 -10.12 6.93 11.95
CA LYS A 60 -11.14 6.91 13.02
C LYS A 60 -10.83 7.88 14.16
N ARG A 61 -9.56 7.96 14.58
CA ARG A 61 -9.16 8.74 15.76
C ARG A 61 -8.62 10.12 15.36
N ILE A 62 -8.87 11.13 16.20
CA ILE A 62 -8.18 12.42 16.05
C ILE A 62 -6.73 12.25 16.53
N ARG A 63 -5.77 12.50 15.63
CA ARG A 63 -4.32 12.43 15.90
C ARG A 63 -3.56 13.36 14.95
N PRO A 64 -2.26 13.66 15.20
CA PRO A 64 -1.44 14.44 14.27
C PRO A 64 -1.34 13.79 12.88
N ALA A 65 -1.12 14.58 11.83
CA ALA A 65 -0.96 14.08 10.46
C ALA A 65 0.20 13.07 10.36
N LEU A 66 -0.02 11.93 9.70
CA LEU A 66 1.03 10.93 9.47
C LEU A 66 1.71 11.17 8.11
N ARG A 67 2.99 10.83 8.03
CA ARG A 67 3.81 11.01 6.82
C ARG A 67 3.48 9.92 5.80
N ALA A 68 2.39 10.09 5.06
CA ALA A 68 1.98 9.21 3.96
C ALA A 68 1.84 9.99 2.65
N SER A 69 2.17 9.36 1.52
CA SER A 69 1.93 9.94 0.18
C SER A 69 1.66 8.87 -0.87
N ALA A 70 0.78 9.16 -1.84
CA ALA A 70 0.60 8.34 -3.02
C ALA A 70 1.42 8.85 -4.20
N LEU A 71 2.12 7.97 -4.90
CA LEU A 71 2.96 8.31 -6.07
C LEU A 71 2.16 8.35 -7.38
N THR A 72 0.84 8.38 -7.30
CA THR A 72 -0.11 8.27 -8.41
C THR A 72 -0.83 9.58 -8.73
N THR A 73 -0.57 10.66 -7.99
CA THR A 73 -1.39 11.88 -8.01
C THR A 73 -0.74 13.05 -8.74
N ASN A 74 0.59 13.17 -8.74
CA ASN A 74 1.27 14.24 -9.45
C ASN A 74 1.36 13.90 -10.95
N THR A 75 0.37 14.36 -11.70
CA THR A 75 0.24 14.07 -13.13
C THR A 75 1.44 14.55 -13.93
N SER A 76 2.02 15.71 -13.60
CA SER A 76 3.22 16.22 -14.27
C SER A 76 4.44 15.30 -14.08
N ILE A 77 4.62 14.73 -12.89
CA ILE A 77 5.69 13.75 -12.65
C ILE A 77 5.43 12.47 -13.45
N LEU A 78 4.20 11.95 -13.42
CA LEU A 78 3.84 10.73 -14.14
C LEU A 78 4.03 10.86 -15.65
N THR A 79 3.55 11.96 -16.24
CA THR A 79 3.64 12.18 -17.68
C THR A 79 5.05 12.51 -18.14
N ALA A 80 5.81 13.31 -17.37
CA ALA A 80 7.21 13.59 -17.70
C ALA A 80 8.07 12.32 -17.65
N ILE A 81 7.99 11.54 -16.57
CA ILE A 81 8.76 10.28 -16.48
C ILE A 81 8.29 9.28 -17.53
N GLY A 82 6.97 9.13 -17.70
CA GLY A 82 6.39 8.23 -18.67
C GLY A 82 6.82 8.54 -20.10
N ASN A 83 6.91 9.83 -20.46
CA ASN A 83 7.38 10.29 -21.77
C ASN A 83 8.90 10.12 -21.95
N ASP A 84 9.68 10.51 -20.95
CA ASP A 84 11.14 10.65 -21.09
C ASP A 84 11.90 9.35 -20.82
N PHE A 85 11.37 8.47 -19.97
CA PHE A 85 12.03 7.23 -19.52
C PHE A 85 11.17 5.98 -19.72
N GLY A 86 9.91 6.14 -20.09
CA GLY A 86 8.94 5.06 -20.26
C GLY A 86 8.06 4.84 -19.04
N PHE A 87 6.85 4.34 -19.27
CA PHE A 87 5.83 4.17 -18.23
C PHE A 87 6.25 3.20 -17.11
N ASP A 88 7.20 2.30 -17.39
CA ASP A 88 7.75 1.37 -16.41
C ASP A 88 8.60 2.07 -15.33
N GLU A 89 9.08 3.29 -15.57
CA GLU A 89 9.97 4.02 -14.64
C GLU A 89 9.22 4.95 -13.68
N ILE A 90 7.91 5.14 -13.87
CA ILE A 90 7.13 6.20 -13.20
C ILE A 90 7.17 6.10 -11.67
N PHE A 91 7.18 4.89 -11.10
CA PHE A 91 7.25 4.71 -9.66
C PHE A 91 8.70 4.62 -9.16
N ALA A 92 9.60 3.96 -9.90
CA ALA A 92 10.99 3.82 -9.49
C ALA A 92 11.66 5.18 -9.29
N ARG A 93 11.51 6.11 -10.23
CA ARG A 93 12.09 7.46 -10.09
C ARG A 93 11.50 8.27 -8.94
N GLN A 94 10.20 8.15 -8.71
CA GLN A 94 9.56 8.81 -7.58
C GLN A 94 10.03 8.22 -6.25
N VAL A 95 10.17 6.89 -6.18
CA VAL A 95 10.72 6.19 -5.02
C VAL A 95 12.16 6.64 -4.75
N GLN A 96 13.01 6.69 -5.78
CA GLN A 96 14.39 7.17 -5.69
C GLN A 96 14.49 8.59 -5.12
N ALA A 97 13.61 9.49 -5.57
CA ALA A 97 13.61 10.87 -5.10
C ALA A 97 12.99 11.03 -3.71
N SER A 98 12.06 10.13 -3.35
CA SER A 98 11.22 10.30 -2.17
C SER A 98 11.74 9.55 -0.95
N LEU A 99 12.15 8.29 -1.09
CA LEU A 99 12.38 7.42 0.06
C LEU A 99 13.79 7.54 0.66
N GLN A 100 13.87 7.26 1.95
CA GLN A 100 15.09 7.08 2.72
C GLN A 100 15.12 5.70 3.39
N PRO A 101 16.29 5.23 3.87
CA PRO A 101 16.37 4.02 4.68
C PRO A 101 15.38 4.06 5.86
N GLY A 102 14.64 2.97 6.05
CA GLY A 102 13.61 2.84 7.08
C GLY A 102 12.22 3.38 6.71
N ASP A 103 12.05 4.05 5.57
CA ASP A 103 10.73 4.33 5.01
C ASP A 103 10.04 3.03 4.54
N VAL A 104 8.75 3.10 4.21
CA VAL A 104 7.94 1.96 3.73
C VAL A 104 7.42 2.24 2.33
N ALA A 105 7.54 1.26 1.44
CA ALA A 105 6.97 1.26 0.09
C ALA A 105 5.89 0.18 -0.02
N VAL A 106 4.65 0.59 -0.30
CA VAL A 106 3.51 -0.31 -0.51
C VAL A 106 3.18 -0.34 -2.00
N GLY A 107 3.55 -1.44 -2.66
CA GLY A 107 3.23 -1.69 -4.06
C GLY A 107 1.93 -2.48 -4.20
N ILE A 108 0.96 -1.91 -4.90
CA ILE A 108 -0.38 -2.49 -5.09
C ILE A 108 -0.53 -2.95 -6.55
N SER A 109 -0.65 -4.25 -6.75
CA SER A 109 -0.85 -4.84 -8.09
C SER A 109 -1.67 -6.11 -7.98
N THR A 110 -2.89 -6.12 -8.49
CA THR A 110 -3.78 -7.29 -8.45
C THR A 110 -3.16 -8.52 -9.13
N SER A 111 -2.49 -8.33 -10.27
CA SER A 111 -1.83 -9.39 -11.02
C SER A 111 -0.43 -9.71 -10.51
N GLY A 112 0.23 -8.77 -9.81
CA GLY A 112 1.65 -8.85 -9.46
C GLY A 112 2.58 -8.85 -10.68
N ARG A 113 2.11 -8.41 -11.85
CA ARG A 113 2.91 -8.40 -13.10
C ARG A 113 3.20 -7.00 -13.64
N SER A 114 2.75 -5.95 -12.96
CA SER A 114 2.93 -4.57 -13.41
C SER A 114 4.41 -4.16 -13.33
N PRO A 115 5.11 -3.93 -14.46
CA PRO A 115 6.54 -3.66 -14.43
C PRO A 115 6.90 -2.39 -13.67
N ASN A 116 6.08 -1.34 -13.78
CA ASN A 116 6.26 -0.11 -13.02
C ASN A 116 6.19 -0.31 -11.49
N VAL A 117 5.27 -1.14 -11.00
CA VAL A 117 5.16 -1.46 -9.57
C VAL A 117 6.35 -2.30 -9.12
N ILE A 118 6.73 -3.31 -9.91
CA ILE A 118 7.89 -4.17 -9.61
C ILE A 118 9.18 -3.32 -9.53
N LYS A 119 9.42 -2.43 -10.50
CA LYS A 119 10.57 -1.52 -10.49
C LYS A 119 10.53 -0.56 -9.30
N GLY A 120 9.36 -0.03 -8.94
CA GLY A 120 9.18 0.80 -7.73
C GLY A 120 9.59 0.08 -6.45
N VAL A 121 9.15 -1.17 -6.26
CA VAL A 121 9.52 -1.99 -5.10
C VAL A 121 11.01 -2.34 -5.09
N ASN A 122 11.58 -2.72 -6.23
CA ASN A 122 13.01 -3.02 -6.33
C ASN A 122 13.87 -1.80 -5.97
N GLU A 123 13.48 -0.61 -6.40
CA GLU A 123 14.17 0.63 -6.06
C GLU A 123 14.04 0.95 -4.56
N ALA A 124 12.87 0.74 -3.95
CA ALA A 124 12.67 0.89 -2.51
C ALA A 124 13.60 -0.03 -1.71
N ARG A 125 13.71 -1.30 -2.12
CA ARG A 125 14.63 -2.27 -1.53
C ARG A 125 16.08 -1.81 -1.65
N ARG A 126 16.49 -1.29 -2.82
CA ARG A 126 17.85 -0.77 -3.05
C ARG A 126 18.20 0.39 -2.11
N ILE A 127 17.23 1.25 -1.78
CA ILE A 127 17.38 2.38 -0.84
C ILE A 127 17.48 1.91 0.62
N GLY A 128 17.00 0.70 0.94
CA GLY A 128 16.87 0.22 2.32
C GLY A 128 15.54 0.61 2.97
N ALA A 129 14.52 0.90 2.16
CA ALA A 129 13.14 0.99 2.63
C ALA A 129 12.56 -0.43 2.82
N LYS A 130 11.60 -0.55 3.73
CA LYS A 130 10.78 -1.76 3.88
C LYS A 130 9.75 -1.83 2.76
N THR A 131 9.48 -3.04 2.28
CA THR A 131 8.61 -3.26 1.12
C THR A 131 7.40 -4.11 1.47
N VAL A 132 6.23 -3.70 1.02
CA VAL A 132 4.94 -4.38 1.22
C VAL A 132 4.29 -4.61 -0.13
N ALA A 133 3.86 -5.85 -0.41
CA ALA A 133 3.02 -6.18 -1.57
C ALA A 133 1.55 -6.32 -1.17
N LEU A 134 0.65 -5.65 -1.89
CA LEU A 134 -0.77 -5.99 -1.92
C LEU A 134 -1.10 -6.58 -3.30
N THR A 135 -1.45 -7.87 -3.35
CA THR A 135 -1.65 -8.59 -4.61
C THR A 135 -2.73 -9.66 -4.54
N GLY A 136 -3.02 -10.34 -5.65
CA GLY A 136 -3.86 -11.54 -5.72
C GLY A 136 -3.03 -12.82 -5.91
N SER A 137 -3.70 -13.96 -6.02
CA SER A 137 -3.08 -15.30 -6.12
C SER A 137 -2.02 -15.41 -7.22
N GLY A 138 -2.26 -14.81 -8.39
CA GLY A 138 -1.31 -14.76 -9.50
C GLY A 138 -0.05 -13.92 -9.27
N GLY A 139 0.02 -13.12 -8.21
CA GLY A 139 1.11 -12.17 -7.93
C GLY A 139 2.20 -12.68 -6.98
N ARG A 140 2.28 -14.00 -6.71
CA ARG A 140 3.23 -14.58 -5.76
C ARG A 140 4.69 -14.24 -6.04
N GLN A 141 5.08 -14.14 -7.31
CA GLN A 141 6.45 -13.76 -7.68
C GLN A 141 6.77 -12.33 -7.27
N PHE A 142 5.87 -11.39 -7.51
CA PHE A 142 6.00 -10.01 -7.03
C PHE A 142 6.03 -9.94 -5.50
N ALA A 143 5.14 -10.68 -4.83
CA ALA A 143 5.11 -10.74 -3.37
C ALA A 143 6.40 -11.32 -2.76
N ALA A 144 7.11 -12.20 -3.47
CA ALA A 144 8.39 -12.75 -3.04
C ALA A 144 9.55 -11.74 -3.10
N LEU A 145 9.38 -10.62 -3.81
CA LEU A 145 10.35 -9.52 -3.84
C LEU A 145 10.23 -8.59 -2.63
N CYS A 146 9.12 -8.66 -1.89
CA CYS A 146 8.80 -7.78 -0.77
C CYS A 146 9.11 -8.42 0.58
N ASP A 147 9.40 -7.58 1.58
CA ASP A 147 9.62 -8.01 2.97
C ASP A 147 8.31 -8.50 3.61
N HIS A 148 7.20 -7.82 3.31
CA HIS A 148 5.85 -8.15 3.78
C HIS A 148 4.89 -8.26 2.59
N LYS A 149 3.79 -9.01 2.76
CA LYS A 149 2.85 -9.25 1.66
C LYS A 149 1.48 -9.65 2.18
N VAL A 150 0.43 -9.18 1.50
CA VAL A 150 -0.92 -9.72 1.61
C VAL A 150 -1.33 -10.21 0.22
N ILE A 151 -1.57 -11.52 0.11
CA ILE A 151 -1.94 -12.18 -1.14
C ILE A 151 -3.41 -12.58 -1.04
N VAL A 152 -4.28 -11.75 -1.63
CA VAL A 152 -5.72 -12.03 -1.64
C VAL A 152 -5.97 -13.36 -2.36
N PRO A 153 -6.71 -14.32 -1.76
CA PRO A 153 -6.92 -15.66 -2.32
C PRO A 153 -7.97 -15.64 -3.44
N SER A 154 -7.64 -14.96 -4.53
CA SER A 154 -8.45 -14.78 -5.74
C SER A 154 -7.54 -14.46 -6.93
N ASP A 155 -7.98 -14.86 -8.13
CA ASP A 155 -7.42 -14.44 -9.42
C ASP A 155 -8.32 -13.42 -10.15
N ASP A 156 -9.51 -13.13 -9.60
CA ASP A 156 -10.44 -12.12 -10.11
C ASP A 156 -10.00 -10.73 -9.63
N THR A 157 -9.62 -9.87 -10.59
CA THR A 157 -9.12 -8.50 -10.35
C THR A 157 -10.09 -7.67 -9.52
N GLN A 158 -11.39 -7.73 -9.80
CA GLN A 158 -12.41 -6.95 -9.12
C GLN A 158 -12.57 -7.42 -7.67
N ARG A 159 -12.56 -8.74 -7.42
CA ARG A 159 -12.57 -9.28 -6.05
C ARG A 159 -11.31 -8.91 -5.27
N ILE A 160 -10.17 -8.88 -5.95
CA ILE A 160 -8.90 -8.47 -5.33
C ILE A 160 -8.96 -6.98 -4.93
N GLN A 161 -9.43 -6.09 -5.82
CA GLN A 161 -9.58 -4.66 -5.51
C GLN A 161 -10.54 -4.41 -4.35
N GLU A 162 -11.69 -5.10 -4.32
CA GLU A 162 -12.64 -5.03 -3.20
C GLU A 162 -12.00 -5.46 -1.87
N CYS A 163 -11.02 -6.36 -1.90
CA CYS A 163 -10.26 -6.77 -0.72
C CYS A 163 -9.15 -5.78 -0.39
N HIS A 164 -8.44 -5.24 -1.38
CA HIS A 164 -7.35 -4.27 -1.19
C HIS A 164 -7.80 -3.02 -0.45
N ILE A 165 -8.95 -2.44 -0.82
CA ILE A 165 -9.46 -1.27 -0.10
C ILE A 165 -9.88 -1.61 1.34
N MET A 166 -10.48 -2.78 1.55
CA MET A 166 -10.84 -3.26 2.89
C MET A 166 -9.59 -3.50 3.75
N ILE A 167 -8.55 -4.12 3.20
CA ILE A 167 -7.24 -4.27 3.84
C ILE A 167 -6.67 -2.89 4.18
N GLY A 168 -6.75 -1.93 3.25
CA GLY A 168 -6.32 -0.55 3.46
C GLY A 168 -6.99 0.10 4.67
N HIS A 169 -8.32 -0.04 4.81
CA HIS A 169 -9.07 0.45 5.98
C HIS A 169 -8.62 -0.22 7.29
N ILE A 170 -8.47 -1.55 7.29
CA ILE A 170 -8.00 -2.29 8.48
C ILE A 170 -6.57 -1.86 8.86
N VAL A 171 -5.69 -1.69 7.88
CA VAL A 171 -4.31 -1.23 8.09
C VAL A 171 -4.31 0.18 8.67
N CYS A 172 -5.14 1.10 8.18
CA CYS A 172 -5.28 2.44 8.75
C CYS A 172 -5.74 2.41 10.21
N GLU A 173 -6.79 1.62 10.51
CA GLU A 173 -7.31 1.45 11.86
C GLU A 173 -6.25 0.94 12.83
N LEU A 174 -5.62 -0.19 12.49
CA LEU A 174 -4.58 -0.80 13.32
C LEU A 174 -3.35 0.11 13.46
N THR A 175 -2.99 0.86 12.41
CA THR A 175 -1.90 1.83 12.48
C THR A 175 -2.22 2.94 13.49
N GLU A 176 -3.44 3.48 13.50
CA GLU A 176 -3.85 4.51 14.47
C GLU A 176 -3.85 3.98 15.92
N ASP A 177 -4.33 2.75 16.12
CA ASP A 177 -4.33 2.11 17.43
C ASP A 177 -2.89 1.86 17.93
N LEU A 178 -1.99 1.38 17.07
CA LEU A 178 -0.59 1.10 17.43
C LEU A 178 0.23 2.38 17.71
N ILE A 179 -0.08 3.49 17.03
CA ILE A 179 0.57 4.78 17.27
C ILE A 179 0.05 5.44 18.55
N GLY A 180 -1.12 5.00 19.05
CA GLY A 180 -1.72 5.50 20.28
C GLY A 180 -2.50 6.78 20.06
N GLY A 181 -3.38 6.83 19.04
CA GLY A 181 -4.28 7.96 18.83
C GLY A 181 -5.04 8.32 20.11
N THR A 182 -4.72 9.48 20.70
CA THR A 182 -5.24 9.91 22.02
C THR A 182 -6.57 10.63 21.94
N GLY A 183 -7.07 10.92 20.74
CA GLY A 183 -8.37 11.56 20.52
C GLY A 183 -9.54 10.58 20.61
N PRO A 184 -10.76 11.08 20.92
CA PRO A 184 -11.97 10.26 20.82
C PRO A 184 -12.13 9.71 19.40
N GLU A 185 -12.78 8.55 19.28
CA GLU A 185 -13.25 8.06 17.99
C GLU A 185 -14.24 9.09 17.42
N ASP A 186 -14.00 9.52 16.18
CA ASP A 186 -14.92 10.42 15.49
C ASP A 186 -16.21 9.64 15.18
N GLY A 187 -17.29 9.98 15.88
CA GLY A 187 -18.61 9.34 15.74
C GLY A 187 -19.39 9.76 14.49
N ARG A 188 -18.68 10.07 13.39
CA ARG A 188 -19.28 10.27 12.07
C ARG A 188 -19.48 8.94 11.36
#